data_AF-A0AAD4ZFV8-F1
#
_entry.id   AF-A0AAD4ZFV8-F1
#
_cell.length_a   1.000
_cell.length_b   1.000
_cell.length_c   1.000
_cell.angle_alpha   90.00
_cell.angle_beta   90.00
_cell.angle_gamma   90.00
#
_symmetry.space_group_name_H-M   'P 1'
#
loop_
_entity.id
_entity.type
_entity.pdbx_description
1 polymer ?
#
loop_
_entity_poly.entity_id
_entity_poly.type
_entity_poly.pdbx_seq_one_letter_code
_entity_poly.pdbx_strand_id
1 'polypeptide(L)'
;MFTLRAAVMWTVNDFSAYAMVSGWSTKGYMTCPREKDKEFDGNTERRLRPREWSGDEILEQLNPLDFAPFGKTISRTRPSTHMNWTHKPMLFELPYWSKLKLRHNLDVMHVEKNVFDTLVGTILDIEGKTKDTIKARLDLERMGIRRGLWMNRDSDKARRDLAFFSMKPNDKKEFLKLYRLFLHNYDAHDGSLPEEALLAGPVNYRWMYPIERLLKELKKSVRNRVKPERSIIEAWVQYKSLTFC
;
A
#
# COMPACT_ATOMS: atom_id res chain seq x y z
N MET A 1 -6.22 -42.94 -3.04
CA MET A 1 -6.68 -41.66 -2.46
C MET A 1 -5.47 -40.98 -1.85
N PHE A 2 -5.02 -39.84 -2.38
CA PHE A 2 -3.89 -39.09 -1.83
C PHE A 2 -4.40 -37.94 -0.95
N THR A 3 -3.66 -37.61 0.10
CA THR A 3 -3.98 -36.47 0.97
C THR A 3 -3.22 -35.25 0.50
N LEU A 4 -3.91 -34.29 -0.13
CA LEU A 4 -3.31 -33.00 -0.47
C LEU A 4 -3.16 -32.14 0.80
N ARG A 5 -1.96 -31.59 1.02
CA ARG A 5 -1.69 -30.60 2.08
C ARG A 5 -1.22 -29.30 1.43
N ALA A 6 -1.76 -28.18 1.87
CA ALA A 6 -1.38 -26.85 1.40
C ALA A 6 -0.89 -25.99 2.57
N ALA A 7 0.13 -25.17 2.33
CA ALA A 7 0.66 -24.20 3.28
C ALA A 7 0.88 -22.84 2.60
N VAL A 8 0.66 -21.75 3.32
CA VAL A 8 0.91 -20.39 2.88
C VAL A 8 2.33 -20.01 3.30
N MET A 9 3.23 -19.78 2.34
CA MET A 9 4.63 -19.44 2.64
C MET A 9 4.82 -17.96 2.98
N TRP A 10 4.23 -17.07 2.19
CA TRP A 10 4.24 -15.62 2.39
C TRP A 10 3.11 -14.97 1.60
N THR A 11 2.83 -13.70 1.87
CA THR A 11 1.92 -12.86 1.09
C THR A 11 2.70 -11.77 0.38
N VAL A 12 2.27 -11.35 -0.82
CA VAL A 12 2.86 -10.24 -1.58
C VAL A 12 1.82 -9.14 -1.70
N ASN A 13 2.13 -7.92 -1.22
CA ASN A 13 1.14 -6.86 -1.06
C ASN A 13 1.75 -5.48 -1.30
N ASP A 14 0.97 -4.53 -1.82
CA ASP A 14 1.30 -3.10 -1.70
C ASP A 14 1.11 -2.61 -0.25
N PHE A 15 1.44 -1.34 0.05
CA PHE A 15 1.28 -0.79 1.40
C PHE A 15 -0.15 -0.79 1.94
N SER A 16 -1.15 -0.66 1.06
CA SER A 16 -2.56 -0.62 1.49
C SER A 16 -3.06 -2.01 1.85
N ALA A 17 -2.75 -3.00 1.01
CA ALA A 17 -3.05 -4.40 1.27
C ALA A 17 -2.22 -4.94 2.44
N TYR A 18 -0.95 -4.52 2.58
CA TYR A 18 -0.09 -4.87 3.71
C TYR A 18 -0.72 -4.45 5.05
N ALA A 19 -1.29 -3.25 5.14
CA ALA A 19 -1.98 -2.78 6.34
C ALA A 19 -3.14 -3.70 6.75
N MET A 20 -3.84 -4.25 5.75
CA MET A 20 -4.92 -5.21 5.97
C MET A 20 -4.33 -6.55 6.43
N VAL A 21 -3.48 -7.19 5.65
CA VAL A 21 -3.02 -8.55 5.95
C VAL A 21 -2.11 -8.65 7.18
N SER A 22 -1.41 -7.56 7.53
CA SER A 22 -0.59 -7.52 8.74
C SER A 22 -1.38 -7.14 9.98
N GLY A 23 -2.56 -6.53 9.85
CA GLY A 23 -3.31 -5.96 10.97
C GLY A 23 -2.71 -4.69 11.55
N TRP A 24 -1.53 -4.27 11.09
CA TRP A 24 -0.83 -3.08 11.55
C TRP A 24 -1.17 -1.88 10.68
N SER A 25 -1.51 -0.76 11.31
CA SER A 25 -1.81 0.46 10.56
C SER A 25 -0.58 1.00 9.85
N THR A 26 -0.73 1.31 8.56
CA THR A 26 0.28 2.03 7.75
C THR A 26 0.01 3.53 7.66
N LYS A 27 -0.93 4.04 8.48
CA LYS A 27 -1.31 5.45 8.55
C LYS A 27 -0.98 6.04 9.91
N GLY A 28 -0.58 7.31 9.94
CA GLY A 28 -0.37 8.10 11.16
C GLY A 28 1.09 8.41 11.44
N TYR A 29 1.34 9.15 12.53
CA TYR A 29 2.67 9.66 12.87
C TYR A 29 3.72 8.55 13.09
N MET A 30 3.28 7.39 13.57
CA MET A 30 4.13 6.23 13.87
C MET A 30 4.53 5.42 12.63
N THR A 31 4.05 5.78 11.44
CA THR A 31 4.31 5.05 10.18
C THR A 31 5.17 5.84 9.20
N CYS A 32 5.66 7.01 9.61
CA CYS A 32 6.42 7.90 8.74
C CYS A 32 7.78 7.28 8.36
N PRO A 33 8.14 7.22 7.07
CA PRO A 33 9.45 6.79 6.62
C PRO A 33 10.53 7.70 7.18
N ARG A 34 11.67 7.08 7.49
CA ARG A 34 12.88 7.72 8.00
C ARG A 34 13.55 8.50 6.88
N GLU A 35 13.40 9.82 6.86
CA GLU A 35 14.29 10.64 6.07
C GLU A 35 14.81 11.82 6.89
N LYS A 36 16.14 11.95 6.88
CA LYS A 36 16.86 13.10 7.41
C LYS A 36 16.73 14.18 6.37
N ASP A 37 15.78 15.10 6.52
CA ASP A 37 15.78 16.27 5.65
C ASP A 37 15.37 17.54 6.38
N LYS A 38 16.15 18.60 6.15
CA LYS A 38 15.79 19.96 6.55
C LYS A 38 14.48 20.40 5.89
N GLU A 39 14.12 19.77 4.76
CA GLU A 39 12.92 20.06 3.97
C GLU A 39 11.64 19.39 4.51
N PHE A 40 11.73 18.45 5.45
CA PHE A 40 10.56 17.81 6.06
C PHE A 40 10.02 18.63 7.24
N ASP A 41 10.69 18.59 8.40
CA ASP A 41 10.35 19.35 9.60
C ASP A 41 11.53 20.12 10.20
N GLY A 42 12.72 20.06 9.57
CA GLY A 42 13.94 20.71 10.06
C GLY A 42 14.66 19.96 11.18
N ASN A 43 14.07 18.89 11.72
CA ASN A 43 14.66 18.12 12.81
C ASN A 43 15.48 16.93 12.27
N THR A 44 16.61 16.64 12.90
CA THR A 44 17.35 15.41 12.61
C THR A 44 16.73 14.26 13.39
N GLU A 45 16.15 13.31 12.67
CA GLU A 45 15.64 12.06 13.25
C GLU A 45 16.81 11.23 13.82
N ARG A 46 16.83 11.05 15.15
CA ARG A 46 17.88 10.30 15.88
C ARG A 46 17.38 8.96 16.43
N ARG A 47 16.12 8.60 16.20
CA ARG A 47 15.56 7.33 16.66
C ARG A 47 16.35 6.14 16.12
N LEU A 48 16.61 5.17 16.99
CA LEU A 48 17.27 3.90 16.63
C LEU A 48 16.38 3.07 15.70
N ARG A 49 16.98 2.04 15.10
CA ARG A 49 16.22 1.07 14.31
C ARG A 49 15.07 0.49 15.19
N PRO A 50 13.79 0.48 14.73
CA PRO A 50 12.73 -0.21 15.43
C PRO A 50 13.14 -1.65 15.70
N ARG A 51 12.79 -2.11 16.89
CA ARG A 51 13.00 -3.49 17.31
C ARG A 51 12.31 -4.44 16.34
N GLU A 52 13.00 -5.50 15.95
CA GLU A 52 12.41 -6.62 15.21
C GLU A 52 11.64 -7.50 16.18
N TRP A 53 10.37 -7.78 15.84
CA TRP A 53 9.49 -8.64 16.64
C TRP A 53 9.42 -10.04 16.04
N SER A 54 9.57 -11.06 16.88
CA SER A 54 9.27 -12.43 16.49
C SER A 54 7.77 -12.62 16.26
N GLY A 55 7.40 -13.64 15.48
CA GLY A 55 5.97 -13.89 15.24
C GLY A 55 5.24 -14.35 16.49
N ASP A 56 5.91 -14.99 17.45
CA ASP A 56 5.33 -15.40 18.73
C ASP A 56 5.07 -14.18 19.63
N GLU A 57 6.00 -13.24 19.72
CA GLU A 57 5.79 -11.98 20.47
C GLU A 57 4.64 -11.15 19.88
N ILE A 58 4.50 -11.13 18.55
CA ILE A 58 3.35 -10.49 17.89
C ILE A 58 2.05 -11.18 18.28
N LEU A 59 2.05 -12.51 18.31
CA LEU A 59 0.87 -13.29 18.69
C LEU A 59 0.49 -13.05 20.16
N GLU A 60 1.46 -12.98 21.06
CA GLU A 60 1.27 -12.61 22.47
C GLU A 60 0.67 -11.21 22.62
N GLN A 61 1.09 -10.23 21.81
CA GLN A 61 0.46 -8.90 21.79
C GLN A 61 -0.97 -8.92 21.27
N LEU A 62 -1.26 -9.76 20.28
CA LEU A 62 -2.58 -9.81 19.63
C LEU A 62 -3.63 -10.58 20.42
N ASN A 63 -3.22 -11.60 21.19
CA ASN A 63 -4.14 -12.46 21.95
C ASN A 63 -4.99 -11.73 23.01
N PRO A 64 -4.48 -10.76 23.78
CA PRO A 64 -5.28 -10.05 24.78
C PRO A 64 -6.16 -8.94 24.18
N LEU A 65 -6.00 -8.60 22.90
CA LEU A 65 -6.71 -7.51 22.26
C LEU A 65 -8.09 -7.98 21.75
N ASP A 66 -9.13 -7.24 22.14
CA ASP A 66 -10.49 -7.48 21.69
C ASP A 66 -10.79 -6.64 20.45
N PHE A 67 -10.85 -7.30 19.29
CA PHE A 67 -11.08 -6.64 18.01
C PHE A 67 -12.55 -6.75 17.62
N ALA A 68 -13.15 -5.61 17.29
CA ALA A 68 -14.50 -5.57 16.76
C ALA A 68 -14.61 -6.34 15.42
N PRO A 69 -15.79 -6.92 15.10
CA PRO A 69 -16.01 -7.60 13.83
C PRO A 69 -15.75 -6.70 12.63
N PHE A 70 -15.11 -7.26 11.60
CA PHE A 70 -14.76 -6.56 10.37
C PHE A 70 -16.02 -6.20 9.56
N GLY A 71 -16.28 -4.92 9.28
CA GLY A 71 -17.48 -4.51 8.54
C GLY A 71 -17.63 -2.99 8.42
N LYS A 72 -18.39 -2.53 7.42
CA LYS A 72 -18.58 -1.10 7.06
C LYS A 72 -19.36 -0.26 8.09
N THR A 73 -19.57 -0.76 9.30
CA THR A 73 -20.48 -0.15 10.25
C THR A 73 -19.64 0.52 11.34
N ILE A 74 -19.36 1.81 11.14
CA ILE A 74 -18.75 2.75 12.08
C ILE A 74 -17.20 2.77 12.07
N SER A 75 -16.64 3.91 11.65
CA SER A 75 -15.26 4.30 11.93
C SER A 75 -15.11 4.52 13.44
N ARG A 76 -14.77 3.47 14.18
CA ARG A 76 -14.51 3.57 15.63
C ARG A 76 -13.07 4.02 15.85
N THR A 77 -12.89 4.99 16.75
CA THR A 77 -11.56 5.41 17.21
C THR A 77 -10.86 4.21 17.83
N ARG A 78 -9.62 3.92 17.40
CA ARG A 78 -8.81 2.83 17.94
C ARG A 78 -8.63 3.03 19.45
N PRO A 79 -8.89 2.02 20.30
CA PRO A 79 -8.59 2.13 21.72
C PRO A 79 -7.09 2.37 21.92
N SER A 80 -6.72 3.25 22.86
CA SER A 80 -5.31 3.54 23.17
C SER A 80 -4.52 2.30 23.58
N THR A 81 -5.20 1.27 24.11
CA THR A 81 -4.64 -0.02 24.51
C THR A 81 -4.16 -0.88 23.33
N HIS A 82 -4.66 -0.63 22.11
CA HIS A 82 -4.39 -1.47 20.94
C HIS A 82 -3.12 -1.06 20.17
N MET A 83 -2.33 -0.11 20.68
CA MET A 83 -1.16 0.45 19.97
C MET A 83 -1.53 0.84 18.51
N ASN A 84 -0.86 0.23 17.52
CA ASN A 84 -1.13 0.41 16.08
C ASN A 84 -1.91 -0.74 15.45
N TRP A 85 -2.31 -1.74 16.23
CA TRP A 85 -3.12 -2.85 15.76
C TRP A 85 -4.53 -2.38 15.41
N THR A 86 -5.03 -2.84 14.28
CA THR A 86 -6.38 -2.54 13.79
C THR A 86 -7.31 -3.74 13.91
N HIS A 87 -6.76 -4.94 13.75
CA HIS A 87 -7.43 -6.21 13.88
C HIS A 87 -6.39 -7.32 14.06
N LYS A 88 -6.83 -8.50 14.52
CA LYS A 88 -6.02 -9.72 14.49
C LYS A 88 -6.06 -10.31 13.08
N PRO A 89 -4.92 -10.45 12.38
CA PRO A 89 -4.91 -11.09 11.08
C PRO A 89 -5.29 -12.55 11.21
N MET A 90 -6.18 -13.00 10.33
CA MET A 90 -6.64 -14.40 10.33
C MET A 90 -5.51 -15.38 9.98
N LEU A 91 -4.41 -14.92 9.37
CA LEU A 91 -3.23 -15.74 9.12
C LEU A 91 -2.60 -16.28 10.41
N PHE A 92 -2.77 -15.59 11.55
CA PHE A 92 -2.36 -16.09 12.86
C PHE A 92 -3.25 -17.22 13.42
N GLU A 93 -4.36 -17.58 12.76
CA GLU A 93 -5.09 -18.83 13.05
C GLU A 93 -4.32 -20.06 12.53
N LEU A 94 -3.37 -19.89 11.60
CA LEU A 94 -2.54 -20.97 11.08
C LEU A 94 -1.43 -21.31 12.10
N PRO A 95 -1.32 -22.57 12.58
CA PRO A 95 -0.41 -22.94 13.67
C PRO A 95 1.08 -22.65 13.42
N TYR A 96 1.48 -22.58 12.15
CA TYR A 96 2.87 -22.36 11.75
C TYR A 96 3.18 -20.89 11.42
N TRP A 97 2.17 -20.01 11.31
CA TRP A 97 2.36 -18.65 10.79
C TRP A 97 3.29 -17.80 11.66
N SER A 98 3.17 -17.92 12.99
CA SER A 98 4.07 -17.23 13.94
C SER A 98 5.53 -17.67 13.80
N LYS A 99 5.78 -18.88 13.28
CA LYS A 99 7.11 -19.45 13.09
C LYS A 99 7.78 -19.03 11.78
N LEU A 100 7.02 -18.46 10.84
CA LEU A 100 7.57 -17.98 9.57
C LEU A 100 8.40 -16.70 9.79
N LYS A 101 9.66 -16.70 9.33
CA LYS A 101 10.54 -15.52 9.35
C LYS A 101 10.11 -14.45 8.34
N LEU A 102 9.64 -14.89 7.16
CA LEU A 102 9.15 -14.02 6.09
C LEU A 102 7.65 -14.26 5.89
N ARG A 103 6.82 -13.31 6.33
CA ARG A 103 5.35 -13.42 6.27
C ARG A 103 4.74 -12.54 5.18
N HIS A 104 5.31 -11.36 4.99
CA HIS A 104 4.81 -10.33 4.11
C HIS A 104 5.96 -9.77 3.28
N ASN A 105 5.80 -9.83 1.96
CA ASN A 105 6.68 -9.20 0.99
C ASN A 105 5.95 -8.01 0.37
N LEU A 106 6.68 -6.92 0.14
CA LEU A 106 6.12 -5.75 -0.52
C LEU A 106 6.20 -5.93 -2.04
N ASP A 107 5.08 -5.65 -2.69
CA ASP A 107 4.98 -5.59 -4.14
C ASP A 107 5.57 -4.25 -4.62
N VAL A 108 6.86 -4.25 -4.94
CA VAL A 108 7.60 -3.04 -5.32
C VAL A 108 6.96 -2.37 -6.54
N MET A 109 6.50 -3.16 -7.52
CA MET A 109 5.91 -2.63 -8.75
C MET A 109 4.60 -1.88 -8.46
N HIS A 110 3.71 -2.47 -7.66
CA HIS A 110 2.47 -1.80 -7.27
C HIS A 110 2.74 -0.60 -6.35
N VAL A 111 3.74 -0.68 -5.48
CA VAL A 111 4.15 0.45 -4.64
C VAL A 111 4.64 1.62 -5.51
N GLU A 112 5.55 1.37 -6.44
CA GLU A 112 6.08 2.39 -7.36
C GLU A 112 4.98 3.02 -8.19
N LYS A 113 4.10 2.21 -8.77
CA LYS A 113 2.93 2.69 -9.51
C LYS A 113 2.04 3.59 -8.65
N ASN A 114 1.72 3.15 -7.44
CA ASN A 114 0.87 3.92 -6.51
C ASN A 114 1.54 5.24 -6.10
N VAL A 115 2.85 5.26 -5.88
CA VAL A 115 3.63 6.47 -5.56
C VAL A 115 3.61 7.42 -6.75
N PHE A 116 3.87 6.91 -7.95
CA PHE A 116 3.87 7.70 -9.18
C PHE A 116 2.49 8.31 -9.47
N ASP A 117 1.42 7.50 -9.42
CA ASP A 117 0.03 7.97 -9.62
C ASP A 117 -0.33 9.07 -8.60
N THR A 118 0.13 8.91 -7.36
CA THR A 118 -0.08 9.90 -6.29
C THR A 118 0.67 11.20 -6.56
N LEU A 119 1.93 11.10 -6.99
CA LEU A 119 2.78 12.26 -7.33
C LEU A 119 2.18 13.02 -8.51
N VAL A 120 1.84 12.33 -9.60
CA VAL A 120 1.21 12.92 -10.78
C VAL A 120 -0.12 13.57 -10.42
N GLY A 121 -0.97 12.89 -9.65
CA GLY A 121 -2.25 13.44 -9.19
C GLY A 121 -2.09 14.72 -8.37
N THR A 122 -1.00 14.83 -7.61
CA THR A 122 -0.70 15.99 -6.76
C THR A 122 -0.08 17.14 -7.54
N ILE A 123 0.89 16.88 -8.41
CA ILE A 123 1.54 17.89 -9.27
C ILE A 123 0.53 18.47 -10.28
N LEU A 124 -0.32 17.62 -10.85
CA LEU A 124 -1.36 18.07 -11.79
C LEU A 124 -2.59 18.67 -11.10
N ASP A 125 -2.64 18.65 -9.77
CA ASP A 125 -3.78 19.11 -8.97
C ASP A 125 -5.11 18.53 -9.45
N ILE A 126 -5.14 17.21 -9.66
CA ILE A 126 -6.32 16.51 -10.16
C ILE A 126 -7.30 16.34 -9.00
N GLU A 127 -8.53 16.84 -9.18
CA GLU A 127 -9.59 16.72 -8.20
C GLU A 127 -9.82 15.24 -7.82
N GLY A 128 -9.83 14.97 -6.51
CA GLY A 128 -9.98 13.62 -5.96
C GLY A 128 -8.72 12.74 -5.98
N LYS A 129 -7.64 13.12 -6.70
CA LYS A 129 -6.37 12.38 -6.71
C LYS A 129 -5.22 13.12 -6.02
N THR A 130 -5.27 14.45 -5.95
CA THR A 130 -4.26 15.27 -5.28
C THR A 130 -4.16 14.97 -3.77
N LYS A 131 -2.93 14.92 -3.25
CA LYS A 131 -2.67 14.85 -1.81
C LYS A 131 -2.53 16.22 -1.15
N ASP A 132 -2.45 17.30 -1.94
CA ASP A 132 -2.56 18.67 -1.43
C ASP A 132 -4.03 19.02 -1.15
N THR A 133 -4.55 18.47 -0.06
CA THR A 133 -5.93 18.68 0.38
C THR A 133 -6.01 19.78 1.44
N ILE A 134 -7.20 20.35 1.64
CA ILE A 134 -7.44 21.32 2.74
C ILE A 134 -7.03 20.73 4.09
N LYS A 135 -7.34 19.45 4.34
CA LYS A 135 -6.95 18.75 5.57
C LYS A 135 -5.43 18.67 5.71
N ALA A 136 -4.73 18.31 4.63
CA ALA A 136 -3.27 18.26 4.63
C ALA A 136 -2.66 19.63 4.96
N ARG A 137 -3.23 20.74 4.46
CA ARG A 137 -2.75 22.09 4.79
C ARG A 137 -3.00 22.50 6.24
N LEU A 138 -4.15 22.14 6.79
CA LEU A 138 -4.44 22.34 8.22
C LEU A 138 -3.49 21.52 9.10
N ASP A 139 -3.15 20.30 8.67
CA ASP A 139 -2.16 19.47 9.37
C ASP A 139 -0.76 20.11 9.30
N LEU A 140 -0.33 20.65 8.14
CA LEU A 140 0.93 21.38 8.01
C LEU A 140 0.98 22.62 8.92
N GLU A 141 -0.11 23.37 9.01
CA GLU A 141 -0.25 24.53 9.89
C GLU A 141 -0.17 24.11 11.37
N ARG A 142 -0.90 23.05 11.75
CA ARG A 142 -0.87 22.49 13.10
C ARG A 142 0.52 21.98 13.49
N MET A 143 1.25 21.42 12.54
CA MET A 143 2.62 20.95 12.72
C MET A 143 3.65 22.08 12.69
N GLY A 144 3.28 23.31 12.31
CA GLY A 144 4.18 24.46 12.27
C GLY A 144 5.20 24.43 11.11
N ILE A 145 4.99 23.59 10.09
CA ILE A 145 5.93 23.37 8.97
C ILE A 145 5.37 23.91 7.65
N ARG A 146 6.25 24.25 6.70
CA ARG A 146 5.90 24.66 5.32
C ARG A 146 4.86 25.80 5.24
N ARG A 147 5.14 26.93 5.89
CA ARG A 147 4.27 28.13 5.94
C ARG A 147 3.71 28.58 4.59
N GLY A 148 4.50 28.46 3.52
CA GLY A 148 4.06 28.81 2.15
C GLY A 148 2.94 27.92 1.58
N LEU A 149 2.59 26.82 2.25
CA LEU A 149 1.48 25.93 1.89
C LEU A 149 0.29 26.05 2.84
N TRP A 150 0.30 27.00 3.78
CA TRP A 150 -0.82 27.17 4.71
C TRP A 150 -2.06 27.71 4.00
N MET A 151 -3.21 27.64 4.67
CA MET A 151 -4.45 28.20 4.14
C MET A 151 -4.37 29.73 4.14
N ASN A 152 -4.76 30.35 3.04
CA ASN A 152 -4.83 31.79 2.94
C ASN A 152 -6.12 32.27 3.62
N ARG A 153 -5.99 33.23 4.55
CA ARG A 153 -7.09 33.81 5.35
C ARG A 153 -7.45 35.24 4.94
N ASP A 154 -6.83 35.77 3.89
CA ASP A 154 -6.98 37.17 3.46
C ASP A 154 -8.32 37.46 2.76
N SER A 155 -9.09 36.43 2.38
CA SER A 155 -10.44 36.57 1.85
C SER A 155 -11.47 36.00 2.84
N ASP A 156 -12.72 36.52 2.82
CA ASP A 156 -13.88 36.09 3.65
C ASP A 156 -14.12 34.57 3.72
N LYS A 157 -13.50 33.79 2.83
CA LYS A 157 -13.42 32.33 2.90
C LYS A 157 -11.96 31.89 2.88
N ALA A 158 -11.58 31.01 3.80
CA ALA A 158 -10.29 30.34 3.76
C ALA A 158 -10.14 29.60 2.43
N ARG A 159 -9.11 29.95 1.64
CA ARG A 159 -8.87 29.37 0.32
C ARG A 159 -7.54 28.63 0.28
N ARG A 160 -7.55 27.57 -0.52
CA ARG A 160 -6.37 26.77 -0.85
C ARG A 160 -5.78 27.32 -2.14
N ASP A 161 -4.71 28.10 -2.04
CA ASP A 161 -3.96 28.57 -3.20
C ASP A 161 -3.24 27.41 -3.91
N LEU A 162 -2.94 27.52 -5.19
CA LEU A 162 -2.20 26.45 -5.90
C LEU A 162 -0.81 26.28 -5.26
N ALA A 163 -0.42 25.05 -4.94
CA ALA A 163 0.88 24.78 -4.35
C ALA A 163 2.02 25.12 -5.34
N PHE A 164 3.19 25.51 -4.82
CA PHE A 164 4.34 25.92 -5.65
C PHE A 164 4.86 24.80 -6.57
N PHE A 165 4.66 23.54 -6.19
CA PHE A 165 5.04 22.35 -6.97
C PHE A 165 3.96 21.92 -7.96
N SER A 166 2.77 22.53 -7.90
CA SER A 166 1.70 22.20 -8.83
C SER A 166 1.96 22.88 -10.17
N MET A 167 1.76 22.13 -11.26
CA MET A 167 2.01 22.62 -12.61
C MET A 167 1.04 23.73 -13.00
N LYS A 168 1.57 24.72 -13.72
CA LYS A 168 0.76 25.76 -14.36
C LYS A 168 0.00 25.17 -15.55
N PRO A 169 -1.13 25.77 -15.96
CA PRO A 169 -1.95 25.22 -17.05
C PRO A 169 -1.20 24.95 -18.37
N ASN A 170 -0.20 25.76 -18.71
CA ASN A 170 0.60 25.57 -19.93
C ASN A 170 1.53 24.36 -19.81
N ASP A 171 2.22 24.20 -18.68
CA ASP A 171 3.15 23.09 -18.43
C ASP A 171 2.40 21.75 -18.35
N LYS A 172 1.16 21.75 -17.84
CA LYS A 172 0.30 20.56 -17.81
C LYS A 172 0.07 19.99 -19.21
N LYS A 173 -0.10 20.83 -20.23
CA LYS A 173 -0.35 20.36 -21.61
C LYS A 173 0.86 19.62 -22.18
N GLU A 174 2.06 20.18 -22.01
CA GLU A 174 3.30 19.54 -22.48
C GLU A 174 3.62 18.27 -21.69
N PHE A 175 3.43 18.30 -20.37
CA PHE A 175 3.57 17.11 -19.54
C PHE A 175 2.60 16.00 -19.96
N LEU A 176 1.33 16.32 -20.23
CA LEU A 176 0.36 15.32 -20.67
C LEU A 176 0.67 14.74 -22.06
N LYS A 177 1.27 15.53 -22.97
CA LYS A 177 1.78 15.01 -24.25
C LYS A 177 2.90 14.00 -24.03
N LEU A 178 3.91 14.36 -23.23
CA LEU A 178 5.01 13.47 -22.86
C LEU A 178 4.52 12.21 -22.14
N TYR A 179 3.61 12.37 -21.18
CA TYR A 179 3.03 11.27 -20.43
C TYR A 179 2.23 10.31 -21.32
N ARG A 180 1.47 10.85 -22.27
CA ARG A 180 0.73 10.05 -23.25
C ARG A 180 1.66 9.27 -24.18
N LEU A 181 2.78 9.87 -24.60
CA LEU A 181 3.81 9.17 -25.38
C LEU A 181 4.47 8.06 -24.56
N PHE A 182 4.79 8.33 -23.31
CA PHE A 182 5.36 7.34 -22.39
C PHE A 182 4.41 6.16 -22.17
N LEU A 183 3.13 6.42 -21.93
CA LEU A 183 2.11 5.37 -21.78
C LEU A 183 1.86 4.59 -23.08
N HIS A 184 1.82 5.25 -24.24
CA HIS A 184 1.69 4.56 -25.52
C HIS A 184 2.89 3.64 -25.80
N ASN A 185 4.10 4.02 -25.38
CA ASN A 185 5.26 3.15 -25.46
C ASN A 185 5.20 2.03 -24.42
N TYR A 186 4.66 2.29 -23.22
CA TYR A 186 4.43 1.27 -22.18
C TYR A 186 3.39 0.22 -22.58
N ASP A 187 2.31 0.62 -23.23
CA ASP A 187 1.28 -0.28 -23.78
C ASP A 187 1.71 -0.92 -25.11
N ALA A 188 2.73 -0.36 -25.80
CA ALA A 188 3.35 -0.95 -26.99
C ALA A 188 4.47 -1.98 -26.67
N HIS A 189 4.72 -2.29 -25.39
CA HIS A 189 5.70 -3.32 -24.97
C HIS A 189 5.24 -4.78 -25.19
N ASP A 190 4.21 -5.03 -26.00
CA ASP A 190 3.93 -6.38 -26.51
C ASP A 190 4.92 -6.80 -27.62
N GLY A 191 5.87 -5.92 -28.00
CA GLY A 191 6.75 -6.10 -29.17
C GLY A 191 8.24 -6.40 -28.93
N SER A 192 8.82 -6.19 -27.73
CA SER A 192 10.29 -6.30 -27.52
C SER A 192 10.72 -7.27 -26.42
N LEU A 193 9.95 -8.35 -26.23
CA LEU A 193 10.36 -9.51 -25.41
C LEU A 193 11.79 -10.03 -25.71
N PRO A 194 12.30 -10.03 -26.97
CA PRO A 194 13.63 -10.56 -27.26
C PRO A 194 14.79 -9.71 -26.72
N GLU A 195 14.72 -8.38 -26.85
CA GLU A 195 15.80 -7.48 -26.42
C GLU A 195 15.86 -7.32 -24.90
N GLU A 196 14.69 -7.29 -24.25
CA GLU A 196 14.62 -7.32 -22.79
C GLU A 196 15.15 -8.64 -22.23
N ALA A 197 14.80 -9.78 -22.85
CA ALA A 197 15.34 -11.08 -22.43
C ALA A 197 16.87 -11.17 -22.62
N LEU A 198 17.43 -10.48 -23.61
CA LEU A 198 18.87 -10.44 -23.88
C LEU A 198 19.64 -9.60 -22.84
N LEU A 199 19.11 -8.43 -22.47
CA LEU A 199 19.74 -7.51 -21.51
C LEU A 199 19.54 -7.94 -20.06
N ALA A 200 18.39 -8.54 -19.76
CA ALA A 200 17.92 -8.76 -18.39
C ALA A 200 17.64 -10.23 -18.05
N GLY A 201 17.88 -11.19 -18.96
CA GLY A 201 17.55 -12.60 -18.75
C GLY A 201 16.04 -12.87 -18.82
N PRO A 202 15.59 -14.11 -18.56
CA PRO A 202 14.21 -14.53 -18.84
C PRO A 202 13.17 -13.71 -18.06
N VAL A 203 12.30 -13.01 -18.80
CA VAL A 203 11.28 -12.06 -18.30
C VAL A 203 10.36 -12.67 -17.23
N ASN A 204 10.08 -13.96 -17.34
CA ASN A 204 9.25 -14.76 -16.44
C ASN A 204 9.74 -14.83 -14.98
N TYR A 205 11.02 -14.55 -14.71
CA TYR A 205 11.55 -14.51 -13.34
C TYR A 205 11.63 -13.10 -12.75
N ARG A 206 11.50 -12.05 -13.58
CA ARG A 206 11.52 -10.63 -13.15
C ARG A 206 10.14 -10.02 -13.08
N TRP A 207 9.22 -10.46 -13.94
CA TRP A 207 7.88 -9.90 -14.01
C TRP A 207 6.93 -10.72 -13.14
N MET A 208 6.39 -10.08 -12.11
CA MET A 208 5.28 -10.64 -11.33
C MET A 208 4.00 -10.79 -12.17
N TYR A 209 3.95 -10.30 -13.41
CA TYR A 209 2.76 -10.27 -14.27
C TYR A 209 1.94 -11.58 -14.34
N PRO A 210 2.55 -12.79 -14.50
CA PRO A 210 1.79 -14.04 -14.45
C PRO A 210 1.15 -14.31 -13.06
N ILE A 211 1.88 -13.97 -11.99
CA ILE A 211 1.41 -14.07 -10.61
C ILE A 211 0.33 -13.02 -10.35
N GLU A 212 0.47 -11.80 -10.84
CA GLU A 212 -0.51 -10.72 -10.71
C GLU A 212 -1.81 -11.05 -11.44
N ARG A 213 -1.73 -11.62 -12.66
CA ARG A 213 -2.90 -12.06 -13.41
C ARG A 213 -3.63 -13.19 -12.67
N LEU A 214 -2.88 -14.13 -12.12
CA LEU A 214 -3.41 -15.18 -11.24
C LEU A 214 -4.09 -14.60 -10.00
N LEU A 215 -3.43 -13.67 -9.29
CA LEU A 215 -3.99 -12.98 -8.13
C LEU A 215 -5.23 -12.16 -8.49
N LYS A 216 -5.28 -11.54 -9.67
CA LYS A 216 -6.44 -10.81 -10.18
C LYS A 216 -7.64 -11.74 -10.38
N GLU A 217 -7.44 -12.94 -10.93
CA GLU A 217 -8.50 -13.94 -11.03
C GLU A 217 -8.94 -14.44 -9.65
N LEU A 218 -7.99 -14.69 -8.73
CA LEU A 218 -8.32 -15.09 -7.36
C LEU A 218 -9.06 -14.00 -6.59
N LYS A 219 -8.78 -12.72 -6.83
CA LYS A 219 -9.52 -11.62 -6.22
C LYS A 219 -11.00 -11.62 -6.61
N LYS A 220 -11.35 -12.08 -7.82
CA LYS A 220 -12.75 -12.25 -8.25
C LYS A 220 -13.46 -13.36 -7.48
N SER A 221 -12.72 -14.31 -6.92
CA SER A 221 -13.27 -15.42 -6.14
C SER A 221 -13.59 -15.07 -4.68
N VAL A 222 -13.30 -13.83 -4.23
CA VAL A 222 -13.60 -13.38 -2.86
C VAL A 222 -15.10 -13.23 -2.65
N ARG A 223 -15.71 -14.29 -2.09
CA ARG A 223 -17.15 -14.33 -1.76
C ARG A 223 -17.44 -13.73 -0.38
N ASN A 224 -16.52 -13.84 0.58
CA ASN A 224 -16.66 -13.26 1.91
C ASN A 224 -15.70 -12.08 2.12
N ARG A 225 -16.24 -10.86 2.16
CA ARG A 225 -15.46 -9.63 2.38
C ARG A 225 -15.09 -9.37 3.84
N VAL A 226 -15.67 -10.11 4.79
CA VAL A 226 -15.33 -10.04 6.21
C VAL A 226 -14.05 -10.82 6.50
N LYS A 227 -13.77 -11.87 5.70
CA LYS A 227 -12.56 -12.71 5.81
C LYS A 227 -11.93 -12.91 4.42
N PRO A 228 -11.43 -11.84 3.78
CA PRO A 228 -11.00 -11.87 2.38
C PRO A 228 -9.84 -12.85 2.15
N GLU A 229 -8.91 -12.99 3.09
CA GLU A 229 -7.77 -13.91 2.99
C GLU A 229 -8.25 -15.37 2.94
N ARG A 230 -9.28 -15.71 3.74
CA ARG A 230 -9.86 -17.06 3.78
C ARG A 230 -10.46 -17.43 2.44
N SER A 231 -11.27 -16.53 1.89
CA SER A 231 -11.94 -16.79 0.61
C SER A 231 -10.94 -16.96 -0.52
N ILE A 232 -9.81 -16.22 -0.52
CA ILE A 232 -8.75 -16.39 -1.52
C ILE A 232 -8.08 -17.76 -1.38
N ILE A 233 -7.73 -18.16 -0.15
CA ILE A 233 -7.07 -19.44 0.12
C ILE A 233 -7.99 -20.61 -0.26
N GLU A 234 -9.27 -20.56 0.15
CA GLU A 234 -10.25 -21.60 -0.16
C GLU A 234 -10.44 -21.74 -1.68
N ALA A 235 -10.59 -20.64 -2.40
CA ALA A 235 -10.70 -20.65 -3.85
C ALA A 235 -9.43 -21.17 -4.54
N TRP A 236 -8.25 -20.85 -4.02
CA TRP A 236 -6.98 -21.35 -4.55
C TRP A 236 -6.85 -22.85 -4.39
N VAL A 237 -7.19 -23.37 -3.21
CA VAL A 237 -7.19 -24.82 -2.94
C VAL A 237 -8.17 -25.54 -3.86
N GLN A 238 -9.38 -25.01 -4.04
CA GLN A 238 -10.34 -25.56 -5.00
C GLN A 238 -9.81 -25.54 -6.44
N TYR A 239 -9.27 -24.41 -6.92
CA TYR A 239 -8.70 -24.31 -8.27
C TYR A 239 -7.58 -25.33 -8.50
N LYS A 240 -6.65 -25.47 -7.54
CA LYS A 240 -5.55 -26.45 -7.62
C LYS A 240 -6.06 -27.88 -7.58
N SER A 241 -7.10 -28.16 -6.79
CA SER A 241 -7.70 -29.49 -6.72
C SER A 241 -8.38 -29.88 -8.04
N LEU A 242 -8.96 -28.91 -8.77
CA LEU A 242 -9.59 -29.15 -10.07
C LEU A 242 -8.60 -29.21 -11.25
N THR A 243 -7.41 -28.62 -11.11
CA THR A 243 -6.43 -28.51 -12.21
C THR A 243 -5.35 -29.60 -12.17
N PHE A 244 -5.06 -30.14 -10.99
CA PHE A 244 -3.96 -31.10 -10.78
C PHE A 244 -4.44 -32.49 -10.30
N CYS A 245 -5.75 -32.73 -10.31
CA CYS A 245 -6.33 -34.08 -10.25
C CYS A 245 -6.69 -34.54 -11.66
#